data_AF-A0A5B6YUG1-F1
#
_entry.id   AF-A0A5B6YUG1-F1
#
_cell.length_a   1.000
_cell.length_b   1.000
_cell.length_c   1.000
_cell.angle_alpha   90.00
_cell.angle_beta   90.00
_cell.angle_gamma   90.00
#
_symmetry.space_group_name_H-M   'P 1'
#
loop_
_entity.id
_entity.type
_entity.pdbx_description
1 polymer ?
#
loop_
_entity_poly.entity_id
_entity_poly.type
_entity_poly.pdbx_seq_one_letter_code
_entity_poly.pdbx_strand_id
1 'polypeptide(L)'
;MASENEQQAWIEEEPTPSAGYLQKFRLYETRSNFYMIGRDKNRTFWRVLKIDRLELSELNILEDSTAYSEMECYDLLKRVHEGNKSTGGLKFVTTCYGIVGFIKFLGPYYMLLITKRRKIGTICGHAVYAITKSEMIPIPNSTVRSNMAYSKNENRSFVNSACKCKMYLVLIRRPKRLVFRITYNPFVSR
;
A
#
# COMPACT_ATOMS: atom_id res chain seq x y z
N MET A 1 4.27 -25.50 56.71
CA MET A 1 2.94 -25.23 56.12
C MET A 1 3.13 -24.07 55.16
N ALA A 2 2.82 -24.30 53.89
CA ALA A 2 2.85 -23.28 52.84
C ALA A 2 1.63 -22.36 52.99
N SER A 3 1.82 -21.08 52.68
CA SER A 3 0.84 -20.29 51.93
C SER A 3 1.50 -19.00 51.45
N GLU A 4 1.80 -19.00 50.16
CA GLU A 4 2.09 -17.85 49.32
C GLU A 4 0.88 -16.89 49.31
N ASN A 5 1.12 -15.59 49.12
CA ASN A 5 0.14 -14.75 48.42
C ASN A 5 0.83 -13.54 47.80
N GLU A 6 1.31 -13.76 46.57
CA GLU A 6 1.63 -12.72 45.61
C GLU A 6 0.33 -12.02 45.19
N GLN A 7 0.21 -10.71 45.45
CA GLN A 7 -0.86 -9.91 44.86
C GLN A 7 -0.41 -9.38 43.51
N GLN A 8 -0.85 -10.06 42.47
CA GLN A 8 -0.72 -9.69 41.06
C GLN A 8 -1.82 -8.69 40.65
N ALA A 9 -1.34 -7.55 40.14
CA ALA A 9 -1.81 -6.83 38.94
C ALA A 9 -3.30 -6.57 38.71
N TRP A 10 -3.66 -5.28 38.76
CA TRP A 10 -4.57 -4.68 37.76
C TRP A 10 -3.94 -3.35 37.32
N ILE A 11 -3.05 -3.40 36.33
CA ILE A 11 -2.73 -2.20 35.53
C ILE A 11 -3.82 -2.14 34.47
N GLU A 12 -4.81 -1.27 34.67
CA GLU A 12 -5.66 -0.82 33.58
C GLU A 12 -4.75 -0.12 32.57
N GLU A 13 -4.45 -0.79 31.45
CA GLU A 13 -3.82 -0.13 30.32
C GLU A 13 -4.81 0.91 29.78
N GLU A 14 -4.60 2.18 30.17
CA GLU A 14 -5.11 3.34 29.47
C GLU A 14 -5.03 3.12 27.95
N PRO A 15 -6.10 3.34 27.17
CA PRO A 15 -6.09 3.10 25.74
C PRO A 15 -5.07 4.02 25.10
N THR A 16 -3.87 3.49 24.85
CA THR A 16 -2.80 4.22 24.17
C THR A 16 -3.40 4.89 22.93
N PRO A 17 -3.27 6.23 22.78
CA PRO A 17 -3.85 6.94 21.65
C PRO A 17 -3.31 6.27 20.41
N SER A 18 -4.21 5.63 19.64
CA SER A 18 -3.83 4.65 18.65
C SER A 18 -2.73 5.24 17.78
N ALA A 19 -1.49 4.74 17.93
CA ALA A 19 -0.37 5.24 17.15
C ALA A 19 -0.81 5.28 15.69
N GLY A 20 -0.91 6.49 15.12
CA GLY A 20 -1.72 6.76 13.93
C GLY A 20 -1.32 5.87 12.77
N TYR A 21 -2.09 4.80 12.53
CA TYR A 21 -1.79 3.86 11.46
C TYR A 21 -2.54 4.27 10.20
N LEU A 22 -1.83 4.24 9.08
CA LEU A 22 -2.41 4.57 7.78
C LEU A 22 -3.42 3.49 7.39
N GLN A 23 -4.62 3.91 6.99
CA GLN A 23 -5.73 3.00 6.69
C GLN A 23 -6.19 3.09 5.24
N LYS A 24 -6.00 4.24 4.61
CA LYS A 24 -6.43 4.51 3.25
C LYS A 24 -5.30 5.20 2.51
N PHE A 25 -5.10 4.79 1.27
CA PHE A 25 -4.04 5.28 0.43
C PHE A 25 -4.61 5.73 -0.91
N ARG A 26 -4.03 6.80 -1.46
CA ARG A 26 -4.35 7.29 -2.80
C ARG A 26 -3.08 7.23 -3.63
N LEU A 27 -3.16 6.54 -4.76
CA LEU A 27 -2.08 6.48 -5.71
C LEU A 27 -2.26 7.55 -6.78
N TYR A 28 -1.20 8.30 -7.01
CA TYR A 28 -1.08 9.26 -8.09
C TYR A 28 0.11 8.92 -8.97
N GLU A 29 0.06 9.37 -10.22
CA GLU A 29 1.14 9.24 -11.16
C GLU A 29 1.51 10.57 -11.81
N THR A 30 2.78 10.72 -12.10
CA THR A 30 3.32 11.63 -13.12
C THR A 30 4.01 10.81 -14.19
N ARG A 31 4.57 11.46 -15.21
CA ARG A 31 5.35 10.77 -16.25
C ARG A 31 6.49 9.94 -15.67
N SER A 32 7.14 10.41 -14.62
CA SER A 32 8.39 9.84 -14.11
C SER A 32 8.26 9.16 -12.75
N ASN A 33 7.18 9.39 -12.00
CA ASN A 33 7.05 8.89 -10.64
C ASN A 33 5.62 8.45 -10.32
N PHE A 34 5.48 7.51 -9.40
CA PHE A 34 4.25 7.31 -8.64
C PHE A 34 4.39 7.93 -7.24
N TYR A 35 3.27 8.43 -6.72
CA TYR A 35 3.15 8.99 -5.38
C TYR A 35 2.01 8.30 -4.66
N MET A 36 2.33 7.58 -3.59
CA MET A 36 1.33 6.96 -2.71
C MET A 36 1.16 7.82 -1.47
N ILE A 37 -0.07 8.30 -1.28
CA ILE A 37 -0.45 9.18 -0.18
C ILE A 37 -1.26 8.38 0.82
N GLY A 38 -0.67 8.06 1.96
CA GLY A 38 -1.33 7.35 3.03
C GLY A 38 -1.86 8.30 4.08
N ARG A 39 -3.04 8.01 4.61
CA ARG A 39 -3.64 8.74 5.74
C ARG A 39 -4.21 7.80 6.78
N ASP A 40 -4.24 8.26 8.01
CA ASP A 40 -4.89 7.56 9.12
C ASP A 40 -6.43 7.73 9.08
N LYS A 41 -7.12 7.13 10.06
CA LYS A 41 -8.59 7.17 10.16
C LYS A 41 -9.10 8.58 10.41
N ASN A 42 -8.40 9.30 11.28
CA ASN A 42 -8.81 10.60 11.81
C ASN A 42 -8.31 11.75 10.91
N ARG A 43 -7.53 11.43 9.85
CA ARG A 43 -6.92 12.37 8.89
C ARG A 43 -5.95 13.35 9.53
N THR A 44 -5.39 12.97 10.68
CA THR A 44 -4.40 13.77 11.42
C THR A 44 -2.99 13.54 10.92
N PHE A 45 -2.71 12.37 10.33
CA PHE A 45 -1.38 12.01 9.87
C PHE A 45 -1.39 11.60 8.39
N TRP A 46 -0.55 12.27 7.61
CA TRP A 46 -0.34 11.97 6.20
C TRP A 46 1.11 11.58 5.96
N ARG A 47 1.31 10.58 5.10
CA ARG A 47 2.63 10.09 4.68
C ARG A 47 2.68 9.94 3.19
N VAL A 48 3.87 10.15 2.64
CA VAL A 48 4.12 10.13 1.19
C VAL A 48 5.19 9.09 0.90
N LEU A 49 4.90 8.22 -0.06
CA LEU A 49 5.86 7.27 -0.61
C LEU A 49 6.01 7.57 -2.09
N LYS A 50 7.25 7.78 -2.54
CA LYS A 50 7.58 8.06 -3.93
C LYS A 50 8.21 6.81 -4.55
N ILE A 51 7.77 6.45 -5.74
CA ILE A 51 8.29 5.30 -6.49
C ILE A 51 8.74 5.81 -7.86
N ASP A 52 10.00 5.58 -8.21
CA ASP A 52 10.54 5.97 -9.50
C ASP A 52 10.00 5.06 -10.63
N ARG A 53 9.74 5.65 -11.81
CA ARG A 53 9.33 4.94 -13.03
C ARG A 53 10.43 4.92 -14.09
N LEU A 54 11.50 5.68 -13.92
CA LEU A 54 12.53 5.84 -14.95
C LEU A 54 13.66 4.83 -14.82
N GLU A 55 13.98 4.39 -13.60
CA GLU A 55 15.07 3.44 -13.37
C GLU A 55 14.74 2.06 -13.97
N LEU A 56 15.71 1.51 -14.71
CA LEU A 56 15.50 0.36 -15.61
C LEU A 56 15.80 -0.97 -14.90
N SER A 57 16.78 -0.95 -14.00
CA SER A 57 17.40 -2.14 -13.44
C SER A 57 16.82 -2.50 -12.07
N GLU A 58 16.58 -1.48 -11.25
CA GLU A 58 16.19 -1.62 -9.85
C GLU A 58 14.99 -0.74 -9.50
N LEU A 59 14.13 -1.26 -8.62
CA LEU A 59 12.96 -0.53 -8.17
C LEU A 59 13.36 0.42 -7.03
N ASN A 60 13.36 1.72 -7.33
CA ASN A 60 13.66 2.75 -6.34
C ASN A 60 12.38 3.23 -5.64
N ILE A 61 12.28 2.93 -4.35
CA ILE A 61 11.18 3.35 -3.48
C ILE A 61 11.77 4.24 -2.38
N LEU A 62 11.24 5.45 -2.25
CA LEU A 62 11.66 6.42 -1.24
C LEU A 62 10.47 6.75 -0.34
N GLU A 63 10.57 6.37 0.93
CA GLU A 63 9.64 6.80 1.97
C GLU A 63 10.05 8.18 2.48
N ASP A 64 9.09 9.11 2.50
CA ASP A 64 9.31 10.41 3.12
C ASP A 64 9.17 10.27 4.65
N SER A 65 10.25 10.54 5.37
CA SER A 65 10.28 10.50 6.84
C SER A 65 9.47 11.63 7.48
N THR A 66 9.02 12.62 6.69
CA THR A 66 8.20 13.74 7.14
C THR A 66 6.76 13.29 7.39
N ALA A 67 6.20 13.71 8.52
CA ALA A 67 4.76 13.61 8.77
C ALA A 67 4.10 14.89 8.28
N TYR A 68 3.08 14.75 7.44
CA TYR A 68 2.35 15.88 6.87
C TYR A 68 0.98 16.04 7.52
N SER A 69 0.52 17.29 7.61
CA SER A 69 -0.89 17.65 7.75
C SER A 69 -1.63 17.54 6.42
N GLU A 70 -2.97 17.63 6.45
CA GLU A 70 -3.80 17.59 5.24
C GLU A 70 -3.45 18.75 4.28
N MET A 71 -3.22 19.96 4.82
CA MET A 71 -2.89 21.15 4.03
C MET A 71 -1.50 21.04 3.40
N GLU A 72 -0.48 20.65 4.15
CA GLU A 72 0.87 20.50 3.60
C GLU A 72 0.93 19.40 2.53
N CYS A 73 0.18 18.31 2.72
CA CYS A 73 0.08 17.26 1.72
C CYS A 73 -0.63 17.77 0.46
N TYR A 74 -1.71 18.54 0.59
CA TYR A 74 -2.38 19.18 -0.54
C TYR A 74 -1.43 20.10 -1.31
N ASP A 75 -0.70 20.96 -0.62
CA ASP A 75 0.26 21.89 -1.24
C ASP A 75 1.43 21.16 -1.89
N LEU A 76 1.90 20.06 -1.31
CA LEU A 76 2.89 19.18 -1.93
C LEU A 76 2.37 18.62 -3.27
N LEU A 77 1.18 18.04 -3.28
CA LEU A 77 0.59 17.47 -4.50
C LEU A 77 0.35 18.55 -5.56
N LYS A 78 -0.08 19.75 -5.15
CA LYS A 78 -0.24 20.90 -6.04
C LYS A 78 1.08 21.33 -6.67
N ARG A 79 2.15 21.44 -5.88
CA ARG A 79 3.49 21.76 -6.40
C ARG A 79 4.01 20.69 -7.36
N VAL A 80 3.80 19.42 -7.05
CA VAL A 80 4.15 18.31 -7.97
C VAL A 80 3.34 18.40 -9.26
N HIS A 81 2.04 18.71 -9.18
CA HIS A 81 1.19 18.88 -10.35
C HIS A 81 1.69 20.00 -11.27
N GLU A 82 1.89 21.21 -10.73
CA GLU A 82 2.37 22.36 -11.51
C GLU A 82 3.78 22.11 -12.08
N GLY A 83 4.68 21.52 -11.30
CA GLY A 83 6.03 21.18 -11.76
C GLY A 83 6.06 20.14 -12.89
N ASN A 84 4.99 19.35 -13.06
CA ASN A 84 4.88 18.34 -14.11
C ASN A 84 3.86 18.73 -15.21
N LYS A 85 3.34 19.96 -15.21
CA LYS A 85 2.25 20.40 -16.10
C LYS A 85 2.56 20.18 -17.58
N SER A 86 3.80 20.42 -18.01
CA SER A 86 4.28 20.18 -19.38
C SER A 86 4.21 18.71 -19.81
N THR A 87 4.20 17.78 -18.86
CA THR A 87 4.11 16.32 -19.09
C THR A 87 2.75 15.73 -18.74
N GLY A 88 1.74 16.59 -18.55
CA GLY A 88 0.37 16.19 -18.20
C GLY A 88 0.05 16.23 -16.70
N GLY A 89 0.95 16.76 -15.88
CA GLY A 89 0.75 16.99 -14.45
C GLY A 89 0.69 15.73 -13.59
N LEU A 90 0.23 15.91 -12.36
CA LEU A 90 -0.10 14.83 -11.43
C LEU A 90 -1.52 14.31 -11.70
N LYS A 91 -1.67 13.00 -11.89
CA LYS A 91 -2.94 12.33 -12.18
C LYS A 91 -3.29 11.34 -11.09
N PHE A 92 -4.56 11.27 -10.72
CA PHE A 92 -5.05 10.25 -9.79
C PHE A 92 -5.22 8.91 -10.52
N VAL A 93 -4.73 7.83 -9.91
CA VAL A 93 -4.80 6.48 -10.47
C VAL A 93 -5.89 5.67 -9.78
N THR A 94 -5.75 5.43 -8.47
CA THR A 94 -6.72 4.61 -7.72
C THR A 94 -6.61 4.85 -6.21
N THR A 95 -7.63 4.43 -5.47
CA THR A 95 -7.59 4.33 -4.01
C THR A 95 -7.33 2.88 -3.63
N CYS A 96 -6.47 2.66 -2.65
CA CYS A 96 -6.16 1.33 -2.16
C CYS A 96 -6.05 1.30 -0.62
N TYR A 97 -6.00 0.08 -0.08
CA TYR A 97 -5.84 -0.21 1.35
C TYR A 97 -4.42 -0.63 1.71
N GLY A 98 -3.54 -0.79 0.71
CA GLY A 98 -2.15 -1.15 0.90
C GLY A 98 -1.49 -1.65 -0.39
N ILE A 99 -0.17 -1.67 -0.37
CA ILE A 99 0.68 -2.32 -1.37
C ILE A 99 0.97 -3.72 -0.85
N VAL A 100 0.70 -4.74 -1.67
CA VAL A 100 1.02 -6.14 -1.37
C VAL A 100 2.50 -6.38 -1.58
N GLY A 101 3.04 -5.86 -2.68
CA GLY A 101 4.44 -5.98 -3.05
C GLY A 101 4.66 -5.58 -4.50
N PHE A 102 5.90 -5.76 -4.94
CA PHE A 102 6.32 -5.52 -6.32
C PHE A 102 6.83 -6.81 -6.92
N ILE A 103 6.42 -7.08 -8.16
CA ILE A 103 6.72 -8.33 -8.87
C ILE A 103 7.42 -7.97 -10.18
N LYS A 104 8.59 -8.56 -10.43
CA LYS A 104 9.32 -8.44 -11.71
C LYS A 104 9.07 -9.71 -12.51
N PHE A 105 8.46 -9.57 -13.68
CA PHE A 105 8.38 -10.64 -14.68
C PHE A 105 9.50 -10.46 -15.72
N LEU A 106 9.37 -11.07 -16.92
CA LEU A 106 10.26 -10.87 -18.07
C LEU A 106 10.19 -9.45 -18.69
N GLY A 107 9.69 -8.45 -17.96
CA GLY A 107 9.41 -7.11 -18.48
C GLY A 107 9.46 -6.06 -17.37
N PRO A 108 8.52 -5.09 -17.33
CA PRO A 108 8.53 -4.06 -16.29
C PRO A 108 8.25 -4.65 -14.89
N TYR A 109 8.57 -3.87 -13.85
CA TYR A 109 8.06 -4.13 -12.51
C TYR A 109 6.55 -3.89 -12.47
N TYR A 110 5.84 -4.66 -11.66
CA TYR A 110 4.42 -4.49 -11.42
C TYR A 110 4.17 -4.24 -9.94
N MET A 111 3.36 -3.24 -9.63
CA MET A 111 2.91 -2.94 -8.28
C MET A 111 1.57 -3.63 -8.03
N LEU A 112 1.50 -4.49 -7.00
CA LEU A 112 0.27 -5.18 -6.61
C LEU A 112 -0.39 -4.44 -5.44
N LEU A 113 -1.63 -3.99 -5.64
CA LEU A 113 -2.40 -3.18 -4.71
C LEU A 113 -3.66 -3.90 -4.22
N ILE A 114 -4.07 -3.62 -2.99
CA ILE A 114 -5.37 -4.05 -2.45
C ILE A 114 -6.38 -2.93 -2.67
N THR A 115 -7.31 -3.08 -3.61
CA THR A 115 -8.32 -2.03 -3.90
C THR A 115 -9.64 -2.26 -3.20
N LYS A 116 -9.99 -3.51 -2.88
CA LYS A 116 -11.14 -3.84 -2.04
C LYS A 116 -10.80 -4.89 -1.00
N ARG A 117 -11.36 -4.71 0.19
CA ARG A 117 -11.26 -5.64 1.31
C ARG A 117 -12.60 -5.68 2.05
N ARG A 118 -12.89 -6.82 2.69
CA ARG A 118 -14.07 -7.02 3.54
C ARG A 118 -13.60 -7.44 4.94
N LYS A 119 -14.10 -6.78 5.99
CA LYS A 119 -13.84 -7.24 7.37
C LYS A 119 -14.51 -8.60 7.56
N ILE A 120 -13.75 -9.58 8.02
CA ILE A 120 -14.25 -10.94 8.25
C ILE A 120 -14.29 -11.31 9.73
N GLY A 121 -13.63 -10.53 10.58
CA GLY A 121 -13.64 -10.78 12.01
C GLY A 121 -12.67 -9.90 12.77
N THR A 122 -12.44 -10.27 14.01
CA THR A 122 -11.47 -9.65 14.91
C THR A 122 -10.74 -10.73 15.68
N ILE A 123 -9.41 -10.66 15.74
CA ILE A 123 -8.57 -11.55 16.55
C ILE A 123 -7.84 -10.67 17.55
N CYS A 124 -8.02 -10.91 18.85
CA CYS A 124 -7.41 -10.14 19.94
C CYS A 124 -7.55 -8.62 19.77
N GLY A 125 -8.76 -8.14 19.41
CA GLY A 125 -9.02 -6.70 19.18
C GLY A 125 -8.50 -6.14 17.84
N HIS A 126 -7.79 -6.92 17.03
CA HIS A 126 -7.32 -6.53 15.70
C HIS A 126 -8.31 -6.97 14.62
N ALA A 127 -8.75 -6.02 13.78
CA ALA A 127 -9.64 -6.32 12.68
C ALA A 127 -8.92 -7.11 11.58
N VAL A 128 -9.51 -8.23 11.18
CA VAL A 128 -9.02 -9.10 10.10
C VAL A 128 -9.86 -8.86 8.85
N TYR A 129 -9.19 -8.71 7.71
CA TYR A 129 -9.83 -8.42 6.44
C TYR A 129 -9.47 -9.47 5.39
N ALA A 130 -10.48 -9.95 4.67
CA ALA A 130 -10.30 -10.68 3.43
C ALA A 130 -10.10 -9.68 2.28
N ILE A 131 -9.10 -9.91 1.44
CA ILE A 131 -8.91 -9.15 0.20
C ILE A 131 -9.96 -9.63 -0.81
N THR A 132 -10.80 -8.71 -1.28
CA THR A 132 -11.87 -9.02 -2.24
C THR A 132 -11.52 -8.58 -3.65
N LYS A 133 -10.66 -7.57 -3.80
CA LYS A 133 -10.12 -7.15 -5.10
C LYS A 133 -8.69 -6.65 -4.92
N SER A 134 -7.83 -7.09 -5.82
CA SER A 134 -6.48 -6.56 -6.01
C SER A 134 -6.33 -6.05 -7.43
N GLU A 135 -5.44 -5.09 -7.63
CA GLU A 135 -5.09 -4.57 -8.95
C GLU A 135 -3.58 -4.57 -9.12
N MET A 136 -3.12 -4.94 -10.31
CA MET A 136 -1.71 -4.96 -10.67
C MET A 136 -1.45 -3.82 -11.65
N ILE A 137 -0.58 -2.87 -11.27
CA ILE A 137 -0.28 -1.69 -12.07
C ILE A 137 1.15 -1.83 -12.60
N PRO A 138 1.37 -1.82 -13.92
CA PRO A 138 2.72 -1.83 -14.47
C PRO A 138 3.43 -0.52 -14.13
N ILE A 139 4.69 -0.65 -13.72
CA ILE A 139 5.64 0.45 -13.58
C ILE A 139 6.44 0.48 -14.88
N PRO A 140 6.06 1.32 -15.85
CA PRO A 140 6.61 1.23 -17.20
C PRO A 140 8.10 1.48 -17.19
N ASN A 141 8.85 0.58 -17.83
CA ASN A 141 10.25 0.78 -18.14
C ASN A 141 10.34 1.60 -19.45
N SER A 142 11.12 2.69 -19.47
CA SER A 142 11.20 3.58 -20.64
C SER A 142 11.72 2.90 -21.91
N THR A 143 12.48 1.80 -21.80
CA THR A 143 12.95 1.00 -22.95
C THR A 143 11.83 0.24 -23.67
N VAL A 144 10.65 0.08 -23.06
CA VAL A 144 9.49 -0.61 -23.67
C VAL A 144 8.60 0.36 -24.46
N ARG A 145 8.75 1.69 -24.29
CA ARG A 145 7.96 2.66 -25.07
C ARG A 145 8.29 2.69 -26.55
N SER A 146 9.48 2.28 -26.97
CA SER A 146 9.86 2.20 -28.39
C SER A 146 9.27 0.98 -29.10
N ASN A 147 8.91 -0.11 -28.39
CA ASN A 147 8.32 -1.32 -28.98
C ASN A 147 6.81 -1.48 -28.74
N MET A 148 6.23 -0.73 -27.79
CA MET A 148 4.78 -0.80 -27.49
C MET A 148 3.89 -0.15 -28.55
N ALA A 149 4.47 0.56 -29.53
CA ALA A 149 3.73 1.02 -30.71
C ALA A 149 3.28 -0.13 -31.64
N TYR A 150 3.80 -1.35 -31.48
CA TYR A 150 3.55 -2.47 -32.40
C TYR A 150 2.95 -3.76 -31.81
N SER A 151 2.65 -3.85 -30.51
CA SER A 151 1.94 -5.02 -29.97
C SER A 151 0.70 -4.60 -29.19
N LYS A 152 -0.40 -4.44 -29.92
CA LYS A 152 -1.73 -4.16 -29.39
C LYS A 152 -2.45 -5.42 -28.88
N ASN A 153 -1.78 -6.58 -28.74
CA ASN A 153 -2.54 -7.83 -28.60
C ASN A 153 -2.00 -8.94 -27.70
N GLU A 154 -0.94 -8.75 -26.90
CA GLU A 154 -0.43 -9.85 -26.08
C GLU A 154 -0.28 -9.44 -24.61
N ASN A 155 -0.85 -10.27 -23.72
CA ASN A 155 -0.79 -10.24 -22.24
C ASN A 155 -2.02 -9.71 -21.46
N ARG A 156 -3.22 -9.77 -22.04
CA ARG A 156 -4.47 -9.68 -21.25
C ARG A 156 -4.77 -10.92 -20.38
N SER A 157 -4.03 -12.02 -20.56
CA SER A 157 -4.24 -13.28 -19.85
C SER A 157 -3.63 -13.29 -18.44
N PHE A 158 -2.43 -12.76 -18.23
CA PHE A 158 -1.78 -12.74 -16.90
C PHE A 158 -2.33 -11.64 -15.98
N VAL A 159 -2.73 -10.49 -16.53
CA VAL A 159 -3.27 -9.35 -15.75
C VAL A 159 -4.65 -9.66 -15.15
N ASN A 160 -5.39 -10.59 -15.76
CA ASN A 160 -6.69 -11.08 -15.29
C ASN A 160 -6.62 -12.41 -14.54
N SER A 161 -5.44 -13.02 -14.42
CA SER A 161 -5.23 -14.08 -13.44
C SER A 161 -5.34 -13.45 -12.07
N ALA A 162 -6.57 -13.39 -11.56
CA ALA A 162 -6.83 -13.28 -10.15
C ALA A 162 -5.93 -14.33 -9.51
N CYS A 163 -4.87 -13.88 -8.83
CA CYS A 163 -4.09 -14.74 -7.97
C CYS A 163 -5.12 -15.22 -6.94
N LYS A 164 -5.75 -16.38 -7.18
CA LYS A 164 -6.80 -16.98 -6.35
C LYS A 164 -6.16 -17.54 -5.09
N CYS A 165 -5.37 -16.71 -4.42
CA CYS A 165 -4.87 -16.93 -3.09
C CYS A 165 -5.85 -16.19 -2.17
N LYS A 166 -6.49 -16.89 -1.24
CA LYS A 166 -7.20 -16.26 -0.13
C LYS A 166 -6.13 -15.58 0.74
N MET A 167 -5.70 -14.39 0.34
CA MET A 167 -4.77 -13.57 1.11
C MET A 167 -5.56 -12.84 2.18
N TYR A 168 -5.16 -13.05 3.43
CA TYR A 168 -5.73 -12.37 4.59
C TYR A 168 -4.80 -11.23 4.99
N LEU A 169 -5.33 -10.02 5.02
CA LEU A 169 -4.61 -8.85 5.51
C LEU A 169 -4.84 -8.73 7.02
N VAL A 170 -3.81 -9.04 7.79
CA VAL A 170 -3.78 -8.76 9.23
C VAL A 170 -3.05 -7.43 9.41
N LEU A 171 -3.80 -6.40 9.79
CA LEU A 171 -3.20 -5.10 10.10
C LEU A 171 -2.57 -5.19 11.49
N ILE A 172 -1.29 -5.54 11.55
CA ILE A 172 -0.53 -5.55 12.79
C ILE A 172 -0.15 -4.11 13.14
N ARG A 173 -0.71 -3.60 14.23
CA ARG A 173 -0.45 -2.25 14.74
C ARG A 173 1.00 -2.18 15.24
N ARG A 174 1.91 -1.58 14.46
CA ARG A 174 3.25 -1.18 14.92
C ARG A 174 3.39 0.35 14.78
N PRO A 175 3.84 1.07 15.82
CA PRO A 175 3.76 2.54 15.89
C PRO A 175 4.68 3.30 14.92
N LYS A 176 5.62 2.63 14.22
CA LYS A 176 6.69 3.31 13.47
C LYS A 176 7.03 2.70 12.11
N ARG A 177 6.32 1.67 11.65
CA ARG A 177 6.60 1.02 10.34
C ARG A 177 5.31 0.59 9.67
N LEU A 178 5.25 0.79 8.36
CA LEU A 178 4.21 0.27 7.49
C LEU A 178 4.37 -1.26 7.34
N VAL A 179 3.94 -2.03 8.33
CA VAL A 179 4.04 -3.50 8.27
C VAL A 179 2.70 -4.06 7.83
N PHE A 180 2.57 -4.36 6.54
CA PHE A 180 1.51 -5.23 6.06
C PHE A 180 1.94 -6.69 6.27
N ARG A 181 1.34 -7.37 7.25
CA ARG A 181 1.51 -8.83 7.34
C ARG A 181 0.43 -9.49 6.52
N ILE A 182 0.80 -9.89 5.32
CA ILE A 182 0.00 -10.79 4.51
C ILE A 182 0.24 -12.18 5.09
N THR A 183 -0.82 -12.82 5.56
CA THR A 183 -0.77 -14.23 5.95
C THR A 183 -1.40 -15.04 4.84
N TYR A 184 -0.58 -15.90 4.23
CA TYR A 184 -1.04 -16.94 3.32
C TYR A 184 -1.49 -18.12 4.16
N ASN A 185 -2.76 -18.50 4.05
CA ASN A 185 -3.23 -19.76 4.64
C ASN A 185 -3.45 -20.77 3.50
N PRO A 186 -2.60 -21.79 3.34
CA PRO A 186 -2.76 -22.82 2.31
C PRO A 186 -3.95 -23.76 2.56
N PHE A 187 -4.63 -23.72 3.70
CA PHE A 187 -5.74 -24.61 3.98
C PHE A 187 -7.08 -24.02 3.54
N VAL A 188 -7.48 -24.28 2.28
CA VAL A 188 -8.82 -24.81 1.96
C VAL A 188 -8.68 -25.67 0.70
N SER A 189 -8.44 -26.97 0.88
CA SER A 189 -8.89 -27.97 -0.08
C SER A 189 -10.30 -28.40 0.30
N ARG A 190 -11.15 -28.55 -0.72
CA ARG A 190 -12.57 -28.93 -0.73
C ARG A 190 -13.54 -27.75 -0.64
#